data_AF-A0AA96SP99-F1
#
_entry.id   AF-A0AA96SP99-F1
#
_cell.length_a   1.000
_cell.length_b   1.000
_cell.length_c   1.000
_cell.angle_alpha   90.00
_cell.angle_beta   90.00
_cell.angle_gamma   90.00
#
_symmetry.space_group_name_H-M   'P 1'
#
loop_
_entity.id
_entity.type
_entity.pdbx_description
1 polymer ?
#
loop_
_entity_poly.entity_id
_entity_poly.type
_entity_poly.pdbx_seq_one_letter_code
_entity_poly.pdbx_strand_id
1 'polypeptide(L)'
;MKAILETHVLQSTKRSMRVSIGDVIIHNGEKPLRINDYRIILKEIYTPTTLNLIHREKLYNSFLTSTIFCWMFQNMDIKTAQSLHEKLNIFDPYLGAMDIKFSNNIHLQVFRNSLIELFRIENGIISIFYGFNEDPENYENELLVQHGFKVKHECIGARRTIFDNFDTLNHFKRIE
;
A
#
# COMPACT_ATOMS: atom_id res chain seq x y z
N MET A 1 -3.50 -9.83 2.12
CA MET A 1 -2.12 -10.14 1.68
C MET A 1 -2.10 -11.27 0.65
N LYS A 2 -2.55 -12.49 0.98
CA LYS A 2 -2.54 -13.66 0.07
C LYS A 2 -3.06 -13.37 -1.34
N ALA A 3 -4.25 -12.76 -1.48
CA ALA A 3 -4.83 -12.42 -2.78
C ALA A 3 -3.91 -11.54 -3.67
N ILE A 4 -3.14 -10.62 -3.08
CA ILE A 4 -2.17 -9.80 -3.83
C ILE A 4 -0.99 -10.65 -4.29
N LEU A 5 -0.48 -11.53 -3.44
CA LEU A 5 0.67 -12.37 -3.75
C LEU A 5 0.36 -13.42 -4.83
N GLU A 6 -0.85 -13.99 -4.81
CA GLU A 6 -1.37 -14.95 -5.81
C GLU A 6 -1.51 -14.36 -7.21
N THR A 7 -1.55 -13.02 -7.35
CA THR A 7 -1.56 -12.39 -8.68
C THR A 7 -0.25 -12.62 -9.44
N HIS A 8 0.84 -12.90 -8.74
CA HIS A 8 2.20 -13.01 -9.28
C HIS A 8 2.69 -11.77 -10.06
N VAL A 9 1.99 -10.63 -9.98
CA VAL A 9 2.34 -9.41 -10.73
C VAL A 9 3.60 -8.78 -10.17
N LEU A 10 3.66 -8.64 -8.84
CA LEU A 10 4.72 -7.94 -8.14
C LEU A 10 6.09 -8.64 -8.22
N GLN A 11 6.12 -9.95 -8.44
CA GLN A 11 7.34 -10.76 -8.55
C GLN A 11 8.09 -10.48 -9.85
N SER A 12 7.37 -10.06 -10.89
CA SER A 12 7.92 -9.77 -12.22
C SER A 12 8.41 -8.32 -12.39
N THR A 13 8.17 -7.46 -11.41
CA THR A 13 8.55 -6.05 -11.51
C THR A 13 10.06 -5.87 -11.39
N LYS A 14 10.58 -4.99 -12.24
CA LYS A 14 11.98 -4.54 -12.18
C LYS A 14 12.15 -3.21 -11.46
N ARG A 15 11.04 -2.55 -11.09
CA ARG A 15 11.08 -1.27 -10.40
C ARG A 15 11.25 -1.49 -8.90
N SER A 16 12.08 -0.67 -8.27
CA SER A 16 12.14 -0.61 -6.81
C SER A 16 10.90 0.13 -6.30
N MET A 17 10.08 -0.56 -5.52
CA MET A 17 8.84 -0.05 -4.93
C MET A 17 8.87 -0.18 -3.42
N ARG A 18 8.33 0.81 -2.73
CA ARG A 18 8.06 0.73 -1.29
C ARG A 18 6.59 0.46 -1.07
N VAL A 19 6.27 -0.39 -0.11
CA VAL A 19 4.90 -0.82 0.18
C VAL A 19 4.56 -0.43 1.61
N SER A 20 3.51 0.39 1.74
CA SER A 20 2.89 0.68 3.03
C SER A 20 1.53 0.05 3.10
N ILE A 21 1.16 -0.42 4.29
CA ILE A 21 -0.02 -1.23 4.51
C ILE A 21 -0.69 -0.79 5.81
N GLY A 22 -2.01 -0.84 5.85
CA GLY A 22 -2.76 -0.53 7.06
C GLY A 22 -4.21 -0.18 6.77
N ASP A 23 -4.94 0.11 7.85
CA ASP A 23 -6.33 0.52 7.79
C ASP A 23 -6.42 2.01 7.44
N VAL A 24 -7.27 2.32 6.46
CA VAL A 24 -7.55 3.69 6.01
C VAL A 24 -8.83 4.20 6.67
N ILE A 25 -9.80 3.32 6.91
CA ILE A 25 -11.04 3.61 7.61
C ILE A 25 -11.31 2.48 8.58
N ILE A 26 -11.48 2.83 9.86
CA ILE A 26 -11.78 1.88 10.93
C ILE A 26 -13.26 1.97 11.27
N HIS A 27 -13.96 0.84 11.23
CA HIS A 27 -15.33 0.74 11.70
C HIS A 27 -15.33 0.37 13.20
N ASN A 28 -15.74 1.28 14.08
CA ASN A 28 -15.63 1.11 15.54
C ASN A 28 -16.90 0.60 16.26
N GLY A 29 -17.95 0.16 15.54
CA GLY A 29 -19.13 -0.49 16.13
C GLY A 29 -20.05 0.41 17.01
N GLU A 30 -19.52 1.43 17.67
CA GLU A 30 -20.27 2.39 18.48
C GLU A 30 -20.48 3.69 17.69
N LYS A 31 -21.76 3.96 17.39
CA LYS A 31 -22.31 5.17 16.73
C LYS A 31 -21.39 5.78 15.65
N PRO A 32 -21.61 5.48 14.36
CA PRO A 32 -20.87 6.17 13.31
C PRO A 32 -21.03 7.69 13.51
N LEU A 33 -19.94 8.45 13.30
CA LEU A 33 -20.05 9.86 12.91
C LEU A 33 -21.21 9.98 11.91
N ARG A 34 -21.97 11.08 11.95
CA ARG A 34 -23.19 11.21 11.13
C ARG A 34 -22.85 10.82 9.69
N ILE A 35 -23.68 10.01 9.04
CA ILE A 35 -23.42 9.44 7.70
C ILE A 35 -22.90 10.48 6.69
N ASN A 36 -23.34 11.73 6.83
CA ASN A 36 -22.89 12.86 6.03
C ASN A 36 -21.39 13.20 6.20
N ASP A 37 -20.85 13.10 7.41
CA ASP A 37 -19.44 13.39 7.71
C ASP A 37 -18.53 12.36 7.04
N TYR A 38 -18.91 11.07 7.10
CA TYR A 38 -18.23 10.01 6.34
C TYR A 38 -18.28 10.31 4.85
N ARG A 39 -19.45 10.57 4.27
CA ARG A 39 -19.56 10.84 2.82
C ARG A 39 -18.68 11.99 2.34
N ILE A 40 -18.49 13.03 3.17
CA ILE A 40 -17.58 14.14 2.88
C ILE A 40 -16.14 13.65 2.92
N ILE A 41 -15.71 12.99 4.00
CA ILE A 41 -14.35 12.44 4.13
C ILE A 41 -14.02 11.51 2.96
N LEU A 42 -14.97 10.68 2.54
CA LEU A 42 -14.80 9.74 1.44
C LEU A 42 -14.65 10.41 0.08
N LYS A 43 -15.46 11.44 -0.16
CA LYS A 43 -15.34 12.25 -1.37
C LYS A 43 -13.99 12.91 -1.49
N GLU A 44 -13.33 13.20 -0.37
CA GLU A 44 -12.02 13.84 -0.34
C GLU A 44 -10.86 12.82 -0.38
N ILE A 45 -10.99 11.67 0.32
CA ILE A 45 -9.98 10.61 0.34
C ILE A 45 -9.89 9.90 -1.01
N TYR A 46 -11.02 9.55 -1.63
CA TYR A 46 -11.05 8.75 -2.85
C TYR A 46 -11.18 9.63 -4.10
N THR A 47 -10.20 10.53 -4.27
CA THR A 47 -10.10 11.52 -5.36
C THR A 47 -8.93 11.20 -6.32
N PRO A 48 -9.06 10.12 -7.12
CA PRO A 48 -8.03 9.81 -8.13
C PRO A 48 -7.87 10.93 -9.13
N THR A 49 -6.67 11.05 -9.71
CA THR A 49 -6.47 11.94 -10.86
C THR A 49 -6.20 11.17 -12.15
N THR A 50 -5.25 10.24 -12.13
CA THR A 50 -4.76 9.55 -13.33
C THR A 50 -5.27 8.11 -13.40
N LEU A 51 -5.29 7.40 -12.28
CA LEU A 51 -5.74 6.03 -12.19
C LEU A 51 -7.00 6.00 -11.32
N ASN A 52 -8.16 5.79 -11.93
CA ASN A 52 -9.44 5.67 -11.22
C ASN A 52 -10.09 4.33 -11.54
N LEU A 53 -9.76 3.31 -10.77
CA LEU A 53 -10.27 1.95 -10.91
C LEU A 53 -11.04 1.52 -9.65
N ILE A 54 -11.64 2.47 -8.95
CA ILE A 54 -12.38 2.23 -7.71
C ILE A 54 -13.78 1.69 -8.04
N HIS A 55 -14.15 0.59 -7.39
CA HIS A 55 -15.51 0.04 -7.41
C HIS A 55 -16.41 0.85 -6.47
N ARG A 56 -16.88 2.01 -6.93
CA ARG A 56 -17.54 3.01 -6.07
C ARG A 56 -18.70 2.44 -5.26
N GLU A 57 -19.54 1.61 -5.86
CA GLU A 57 -20.68 1.00 -5.16
C GLU A 57 -20.24 0.06 -4.03
N LYS A 58 -19.32 -0.87 -4.31
CA LYS A 58 -18.73 -1.76 -3.30
C LYS A 58 -18.08 -0.96 -2.16
N LEU A 59 -17.32 0.06 -2.54
CA LEU A 59 -16.64 0.95 -1.61
C LEU A 59 -17.66 1.66 -0.70
N TYR A 60 -18.72 2.25 -1.27
CA TYR A 60 -19.78 2.91 -0.50
C TYR A 60 -20.49 1.98 0.48
N ASN A 61 -20.79 0.75 0.07
CA ASN A 61 -21.47 -0.24 0.91
C ASN A 61 -20.58 -0.75 2.06
N SER A 62 -19.25 -0.70 1.90
CA SER A 62 -18.30 -1.20 2.90
C SER A 62 -18.10 -0.24 4.08
N PHE A 63 -18.25 1.08 3.90
CA PHE A 63 -17.86 2.07 4.92
C PHE A 63 -18.60 1.98 6.24
N LEU A 64 -19.88 1.59 6.22
CA LEU A 64 -20.70 1.51 7.42
C LEU A 64 -20.65 0.14 8.07
N THR A 65 -19.99 -0.83 7.45
CA THR A 65 -20.09 -2.24 7.83
C THR A 65 -18.73 -2.90 8.04
N SER A 66 -17.66 -2.30 7.51
CA SER A 66 -16.33 -2.93 7.45
C SER A 66 -15.21 -1.90 7.57
N THR A 67 -14.09 -2.33 8.15
CA THR A 67 -12.80 -1.63 8.08
C THR A 67 -12.20 -1.78 6.69
N ILE A 68 -11.65 -0.70 6.15
CA ILE A 68 -11.01 -0.71 4.83
C ILE A 68 -9.50 -0.73 4.99
N PHE A 69 -8.91 -1.82 4.53
CA PHE A 69 -7.48 -2.05 4.53
C PHE A 69 -6.87 -1.74 3.18
N CYS A 70 -5.71 -1.09 3.16
CA CYS A 70 -5.06 -0.59 1.96
C CYS A 70 -3.62 -1.12 1.84
N TRP A 71 -3.22 -1.37 0.60
CA TRP A 71 -1.82 -1.50 0.19
C TRP A 71 -1.47 -0.31 -0.68
N MET A 72 -0.60 0.56 -0.19
CA MET A 72 -0.06 1.67 -0.95
C MET A 72 1.30 1.29 -1.53
N PHE A 73 1.45 1.41 -2.85
CA PHE A 73 2.71 1.20 -3.55
C PHE A 73 3.29 2.53 -4.00
N GLN A 74 4.50 2.84 -3.54
CA GLN A 74 5.27 3.99 -4.02
C GLN A 74 6.15 3.57 -5.21
N ASN A 75 6.23 4.44 -6.22
CA ASN A 75 7.00 4.23 -7.47
C ASN A 75 6.51 3.05 -8.34
N MET A 76 5.24 2.65 -8.20
CA MET A 76 4.58 1.72 -9.11
C MET A 76 4.21 2.42 -10.42
N ASP A 77 4.46 1.77 -11.55
CA ASP A 77 4.01 2.26 -12.86
C ASP A 77 2.56 1.86 -13.15
N ILE A 78 1.92 2.60 -14.05
CA ILE A 78 0.50 2.41 -14.40
C ILE A 78 0.21 1.02 -14.96
N LYS A 79 1.12 0.43 -15.75
CA LYS A 79 0.88 -0.88 -16.37
C LYS A 79 0.86 -1.97 -15.32
N THR A 80 1.80 -1.93 -14.37
CA THR A 80 1.82 -2.84 -13.22
C THR A 80 0.55 -2.68 -12.38
N ALA A 81 0.12 -1.44 -12.10
CA ALA A 81 -1.09 -1.17 -11.32
C ALA A 81 -2.37 -1.71 -12.00
N GLN A 82 -2.50 -1.52 -13.32
CA GLN A 82 -3.62 -2.04 -14.10
C GLN A 82 -3.64 -3.57 -14.11
N SER A 83 -2.49 -4.21 -14.35
CA SER A 83 -2.38 -5.68 -14.33
C SER A 83 -2.74 -6.26 -12.97
N LEU A 84 -2.30 -5.62 -11.88
CA LEU A 84 -2.67 -6.02 -10.52
C LEU A 84 -4.18 -5.87 -10.29
N HIS A 85 -4.77 -4.76 -10.73
CA HIS A 85 -6.21 -4.52 -10.60
C HIS A 85 -7.04 -5.56 -11.35
N GLU A 86 -6.70 -5.88 -12.60
CA GLU A 86 -7.40 -6.89 -13.41
C GLU A 86 -7.43 -8.25 -12.70
N LYS A 87 -6.30 -8.68 -12.14
CA LYS A 87 -6.21 -9.97 -11.43
C LYS A 87 -6.92 -9.95 -10.08
N LEU A 88 -7.01 -8.81 -9.41
CA LEU A 88 -7.70 -8.69 -8.13
C LEU A 88 -9.23 -8.55 -8.27
N ASN A 89 -9.76 -8.28 -9.47
CA ASN A 89 -11.21 -8.11 -9.66
C ASN A 89 -12.03 -9.37 -9.35
N ILE A 90 -11.42 -10.55 -9.37
CA ILE A 90 -12.07 -11.80 -8.95
C ILE A 90 -12.14 -11.96 -7.42
N PHE A 91 -11.34 -11.20 -6.66
CA PHE A 91 -11.33 -11.26 -5.21
C PHE A 91 -12.45 -10.36 -4.68
N ASP A 92 -13.54 -10.97 -4.19
CA ASP A 92 -14.77 -10.23 -3.86
C ASP A 92 -14.57 -9.02 -2.91
N PRO A 93 -13.73 -9.10 -1.85
CA PRO A 93 -13.46 -7.97 -0.96
C PRO A 93 -12.65 -6.82 -1.58
N TYR A 94 -12.16 -6.97 -2.81
CA TYR A 94 -11.38 -5.93 -3.48
C TYR A 94 -12.25 -4.73 -3.85
N LEU A 95 -11.84 -3.54 -3.38
CA LEU A 95 -12.57 -2.29 -3.59
C LEU A 95 -12.05 -1.45 -4.78
N GLY A 96 -11.00 -1.93 -5.45
CA GLY A 96 -10.38 -1.25 -6.59
C GLY A 96 -9.06 -0.56 -6.23
N ALA A 97 -8.58 0.26 -7.17
CA ALA A 97 -7.29 0.96 -7.06
C ALA A 97 -7.40 2.41 -7.51
N MET A 98 -6.53 3.27 -6.96
CA MET A 98 -6.37 4.64 -7.41
C MET A 98 -4.93 5.14 -7.31
N ASP A 99 -4.62 6.20 -8.05
CA ASP A 99 -3.41 6.99 -7.80
C ASP A 99 -3.55 7.84 -6.54
N ILE A 100 -2.43 8.04 -5.85
CA ILE A 100 -2.34 8.88 -4.65
C ILE A 100 -1.41 10.05 -4.96
N LYS A 101 -1.89 11.26 -4.65
CA LYS A 101 -1.12 12.49 -4.77
C LYS A 101 -0.84 13.11 -3.42
N PHE A 102 0.43 13.12 -3.01
CA PHE A 102 0.85 13.74 -1.74
C PHE A 102 0.83 15.28 -1.75
N SER A 103 0.53 15.91 -2.89
CA SER A 103 0.17 17.34 -2.92
C SER A 103 -1.24 17.59 -2.40
N ASN A 104 -2.10 16.56 -2.33
CA ASN A 104 -3.36 16.62 -1.59
C ASN A 104 -3.05 16.30 -0.12
N ASN A 105 -3.39 17.24 0.77
CA ASN A 105 -3.14 17.10 2.21
C ASN A 105 -3.84 15.89 2.82
N ILE A 106 -5.04 15.54 2.35
CA ILE A 106 -5.81 14.40 2.87
C ILE A 106 -5.13 13.10 2.48
N HIS A 107 -4.70 12.97 1.23
CA HIS A 107 -3.91 11.82 0.78
C HIS A 107 -2.61 11.66 1.57
N LEU A 108 -1.93 12.77 1.87
CA LEU A 108 -0.72 12.76 2.69
C LEU A 108 -1.01 12.21 4.10
N GLN A 109 -2.01 12.76 4.79
CA GLN A 109 -2.35 12.33 6.15
C GLN A 109 -2.80 10.86 6.21
N VAL A 110 -3.65 10.45 5.28
CA VAL A 110 -4.22 9.11 5.27
C VAL A 110 -3.20 8.07 4.80
N PHE A 111 -2.59 8.26 3.63
CA PHE A 111 -1.79 7.19 3.02
C PHE A 111 -0.32 7.22 3.42
N ARG A 112 0.26 8.40 3.71
CA ARG A 112 1.67 8.47 4.12
C ARG A 112 1.85 8.39 5.63
N ASN A 113 0.99 9.05 6.40
CA ASN A 113 1.20 9.18 7.84
C ASN A 113 0.52 8.06 8.65
N SER A 114 -0.54 7.45 8.13
CA SER A 114 -1.31 6.44 8.87
C SER A 114 -0.94 5.00 8.47
N LEU A 115 -0.37 4.79 7.28
CA LEU A 115 0.06 3.46 6.84
C LEU A 115 1.47 3.13 7.32
N ILE A 116 1.70 1.87 7.67
CA ILE A 116 3.00 1.38 8.09
C ILE A 116 3.76 0.92 6.86
N GLU A 117 4.94 1.48 6.62
CA GLU A 117 5.83 0.99 5.58
C GLU A 117 6.47 -0.34 5.99
N LEU A 118 6.15 -1.43 5.28
CA LEU A 118 6.54 -2.78 5.69
C LEU A 118 7.54 -3.44 4.73
N PHE A 119 7.50 -3.10 3.43
CA PHE A 119 8.29 -3.80 2.44
C PHE A 119 8.98 -2.86 1.44
N ARG A 120 10.13 -3.30 0.93
CA ARG A 120 10.66 -2.90 -0.39
C ARG A 120 10.60 -4.07 -1.35
N ILE A 121 10.08 -3.87 -2.55
CA ILE A 121 10.08 -4.86 -3.63
C ILE A 121 11.01 -4.37 -4.73
N GLU A 122 11.97 -5.22 -5.14
CA GLU A 122 12.88 -4.90 -6.23
C GLU A 122 13.41 -6.19 -6.87
N ASN A 123 13.26 -6.34 -8.19
CA ASN A 123 13.84 -7.44 -8.96
C ASN A 123 13.52 -8.84 -8.39
N GLY A 124 12.26 -9.08 -8.02
CA GLY A 124 11.81 -10.34 -7.41
C GLY A 124 12.30 -10.58 -5.99
N ILE A 125 12.98 -9.61 -5.37
CA ILE A 125 13.34 -9.60 -3.96
C ILE A 125 12.33 -8.76 -3.20
N ILE A 126 11.83 -9.27 -2.07
CA ILE A 126 11.08 -8.48 -1.10
C ILE A 126 11.92 -8.35 0.18
N SER A 127 12.18 -7.10 0.58
CA SER A 127 12.89 -6.78 1.82
C SER A 127 11.84 -6.38 2.86
N ILE A 128 11.77 -7.12 3.96
CA ILE A 128 10.90 -6.82 5.10
C ILE A 128 11.63 -5.83 5.99
N PHE A 129 10.97 -4.71 6.30
CA PHE A 129 11.54 -3.70 7.17
C PHE A 129 11.40 -4.08 8.65
N TYR A 130 12.44 -3.83 9.42
CA TYR A 130 12.46 -3.97 10.87
C TYR A 130 13.21 -2.81 11.52
N GLY A 131 12.86 -2.48 12.76
CA GLY A 131 13.48 -1.45 13.58
C GLY A 131 14.77 -1.93 14.25
N PHE A 132 15.56 -1.00 14.81
CA PHE A 132 16.88 -1.30 15.39
C PHE A 132 16.84 -2.29 16.57
N ASN A 133 15.73 -2.31 17.31
CA ASN A 133 15.53 -3.18 18.47
C ASN A 133 14.60 -4.38 18.18
N GLU A 134 14.28 -4.61 16.90
CA GLU A 134 13.43 -5.72 16.47
C GLU A 134 14.30 -6.85 15.94
N ASP A 135 13.97 -8.09 16.30
CA ASP A 135 14.64 -9.27 15.76
C ASP A 135 14.03 -9.61 14.39
N PRO A 136 14.79 -9.57 13.28
CA PRO A 136 14.29 -9.92 11.96
C PRO A 136 13.78 -11.37 11.87
N GLU A 137 14.19 -12.28 12.76
CA GLU A 137 13.69 -13.66 12.78
C GLU A 137 12.21 -13.75 13.17
N ASN A 138 11.65 -12.73 13.82
CA ASN A 138 10.23 -12.69 14.20
C ASN A 138 9.28 -12.41 13.04
N TYR A 139 9.79 -12.07 11.85
CA TYR A 139 8.95 -11.75 10.69
C TYR A 139 8.74 -13.01 9.84
N GLU A 140 7.52 -13.56 9.91
CA GLU A 140 7.11 -14.69 9.09
C GLU A 140 7.28 -14.38 7.58
N ASN A 141 7.99 -15.26 6.88
CA ASN A 141 8.36 -15.08 5.48
C ASN A 141 7.89 -16.21 4.55
N GLU A 142 7.29 -17.27 5.11
CA GLU A 142 6.89 -18.47 4.35
C GLU A 142 5.93 -18.14 3.22
N LEU A 143 4.91 -17.31 3.49
CA LEU A 143 3.93 -16.92 2.49
C LEU A 143 4.56 -16.17 1.32
N LEU A 144 5.56 -15.32 1.58
CA LEU A 144 6.26 -14.56 0.55
C LEU A 144 7.14 -15.47 -0.33
N VAL A 145 7.87 -16.39 0.30
CA VAL A 145 8.71 -17.37 -0.40
C VAL A 145 7.85 -18.31 -1.25
N GLN A 146 6.74 -18.82 -0.69
CA GLN A 146 5.80 -19.69 -1.40
C GLN A 146 5.24 -19.04 -2.68
N HIS A 147 5.10 -17.72 -2.69
CA HIS A 147 4.60 -16.97 -3.85
C HIS A 147 5.73 -16.44 -4.76
N GLY A 148 6.95 -16.93 -4.60
CA GLY A 148 8.06 -16.73 -5.54
C GLY A 148 8.95 -15.53 -5.26
N PHE A 149 8.84 -14.88 -4.10
CA PHE A 149 9.81 -13.85 -3.70
C PHE A 149 11.06 -14.45 -3.08
N LYS A 150 12.21 -13.83 -3.35
CA LYS A 150 13.39 -13.96 -2.49
C LYS A 150 13.25 -12.98 -1.33
N VAL A 151 13.25 -13.47 -0.10
CA VAL A 151 13.05 -12.61 1.08
C VAL A 151 14.39 -12.13 1.65
N LYS A 152 14.45 -10.86 2.03
CA LYS A 152 15.53 -10.25 2.82
C LYS A 152 14.93 -9.46 3.98
N HIS A 153 15.76 -9.13 4.95
CA HIS A 153 15.41 -8.21 6.03
C HIS A 153 16.24 -6.94 5.88
N GLU A 154 15.63 -5.79 6.14
CA GLU A 154 16.27 -4.48 6.05
C GLU A 154 15.98 -3.64 7.30
N CYS A 155 17.04 -3.31 8.04
CA CYS A 155 16.92 -2.44 9.19
C CYS A 155 16.64 -1.00 8.74
N ILE A 156 15.53 -0.44 9.18
CA ILE A 156 15.15 0.94 8.92
C ILE A 156 15.43 1.87 10.10
N GLY A 157 16.13 1.40 11.14
CA GLY A 157 16.44 2.19 12.34
C GLY A 157 17.28 3.45 12.07
N ALA A 158 18.11 3.44 11.01
CA ALA A 158 18.89 4.57 10.56
C ALA A 158 18.24 5.37 9.42
N ARG A 159 17.00 5.03 9.05
CA ARG A 159 16.34 5.57 7.86
C ARG A 159 15.97 7.04 8.04
N ARG A 160 16.08 7.84 6.97
CA ARG A 160 15.96 9.31 6.98
C ARG A 160 16.89 10.01 7.96
N THR A 161 17.96 9.33 8.37
CA THR A 161 19.06 9.94 9.13
C THR A 161 20.27 10.09 8.20
N ILE A 162 21.31 10.75 8.70
CA ILE A 162 22.60 10.85 7.99
C ILE A 162 23.28 9.49 7.73
N PHE A 163 22.78 8.41 8.34
CA PHE A 163 23.27 7.05 8.18
C PHE A 163 22.40 6.20 7.22
N ASP A 164 21.40 6.81 6.56
CA ASP A 164 20.54 6.13 5.59
C ASP A 164 21.26 5.92 4.25
N ASN A 165 21.70 4.69 4.00
CA ASN A 165 22.40 4.32 2.76
C ASN A 165 21.45 4.02 1.58
N PHE A 166 20.13 4.03 1.79
CA PHE A 166 19.13 3.75 0.75
C PHE A 166 18.48 5.01 0.18
N ASP A 167 18.80 6.18 0.73
CA ASP A 167 18.38 7.51 0.26
C ASP A 167 19.27 7.99 -0.91
N THR A 168 19.29 7.19 -1.98
CA THR A 168 20.05 7.54 -3.20
C THR A 168 19.30 8.57 -4.05
N LEU A 169 20.01 9.44 -4.76
CA LEU A 169 19.44 10.44 -5.69
C LEU A 169 18.44 9.83 -6.68
N ASN A 170 18.59 8.54 -7.05
CA ASN A 170 17.68 7.83 -7.93
C ASN A 170 16.27 7.60 -7.33
N HIS A 171 16.12 7.59 -6.01
CA HIS A 171 14.82 7.55 -5.33
C HIS A 171 14.08 8.90 -5.34
N PHE A 172 14.81 10.01 -5.43
CA PHE A 172 14.26 11.38 -5.41
C PHE A 172 14.06 11.98 -6.80
N LYS A 173 14.65 11.39 -7.83
CA LYS A 173 14.34 11.75 -9.22
C LYS A 173 12.89 11.36 -9.51
N ARG A 174 11.99 12.33 -9.34
CA ARG A 174 10.75 12.35 -10.10
C ARG A 174 11.15 12.29 -11.57
N ILE A 175 10.76 11.21 -12.23
CA ILE A 175 10.78 11.15 -13.68
C ILE A 175 9.69 12.12 -14.11
N GLU A 176 10.09 13.21 -14.77
CA GLU A 176 9.20 14.09 -15.54
C GLU A 176 8.52 13.30 -16.68
#